data_AF-A0AAN8VRG7-F1
#
_entry.id   AF-A0AAN8VRG7-F1
#
_cell.length_a   1.000
_cell.length_b   1.000
_cell.length_c   1.000
_cell.angle_alpha   90.00
_cell.angle_beta   90.00
_cell.angle_gamma   90.00
#
_symmetry.space_group_name_H-M   'P 1'
#
loop_
_entity.id
_entity.type
_entity.pdbx_description
1 polymer ?
#
loop_
_entity_poly.entity_id
_entity_poly.type
_entity_poly.pdbx_seq_one_letter_code
_entity_poly.pdbx_strand_id
1 'polypeptide(L)'
;MIGRGLLWMRSSCFAAGGSNSSDSADSNPSKVTLILKSVHGVPLKPGLYLVGTPIGNLEDITIRPLRVLRSADVILSEDMRHSGKLLQYYNIKTPLASVILVWNRYTIIPIPGPSALVTALSASGLTTDEFSFVGFLPKHAGSRSERLMVAANGSATQIFFVPPHKLHQFLEEASVIFT
;
A
#
# COMPACT_ATOMS: atom_id res chain seq x y z
N MET A 1 -5.52 23.54 22.88
CA MET A 1 -4.28 23.17 22.16
C MET A 1 -4.01 21.70 22.41
N ILE A 2 -4.49 20.80 21.55
CA ILE A 2 -4.23 19.35 21.63
C ILE A 2 -3.95 18.91 20.18
N GLY A 3 -2.68 18.97 19.79
CA GLY A 3 -2.21 18.52 18.48
C GLY A 3 -2.05 17.01 18.51
N ARG A 4 -2.87 16.30 17.76
CA ARG A 4 -3.07 14.86 17.92
C ARG A 4 -3.43 14.25 16.57
N GLY A 5 -2.81 13.10 16.29
CA GLY A 5 -2.31 12.77 14.96
C GLY A 5 -3.39 12.54 13.91
N LEU A 6 -3.16 13.09 12.73
CA LEU A 6 -3.99 12.89 11.55
C LEU A 6 -3.44 11.67 10.79
N LEU A 7 -4.26 10.87 10.10
CA LEU A 7 -3.77 9.69 9.38
C LEU A 7 -4.30 9.66 7.95
N TRP A 8 -3.47 9.36 6.95
CA TRP A 8 -3.90 9.17 5.56
C TRP A 8 -3.66 7.75 5.06
N MET A 9 -4.69 7.14 4.45
CA MET A 9 -4.64 5.83 3.79
C MET A 9 -4.92 5.97 2.28
N ARG A 10 -4.07 5.34 1.46
CA ARG A 10 -4.24 5.22 0.00
C ARG A 10 -4.53 3.75 -0.33
N SER A 11 -5.70 3.46 -0.89
CA SER A 11 -6.09 2.12 -1.32
C SER A 11 -5.59 1.84 -2.75
N SER A 12 -4.87 0.75 -2.97
CA SER A 12 -4.52 0.29 -4.34
C SER A 12 -4.92 -1.18 -4.53
N CYS A 13 -5.89 -1.37 -5.44
CA CYS A 13 -6.25 -2.55 -6.25
C CYS A 13 -6.09 -3.97 -5.68
N PHE A 14 -7.25 -4.64 -5.57
CA PHE A 14 -7.49 -6.04 -5.21
C PHE A 14 -7.33 -6.98 -6.42
N ALA A 15 -6.57 -8.06 -6.28
CA ALA A 15 -6.68 -9.26 -7.12
C ALA A 15 -6.55 -10.50 -6.22
N ALA A 16 -7.63 -11.27 -6.10
CA ALA A 16 -7.72 -12.47 -5.28
C ALA A 16 -7.32 -13.71 -6.07
N GLY A 17 -6.54 -14.59 -5.44
CA GLY A 17 -6.27 -15.95 -5.90
C GLY A 17 -5.58 -16.72 -4.78
N GLY A 18 -6.30 -17.64 -4.14
CA GLY A 18 -5.78 -18.44 -3.03
C GLY A 18 -5.14 -19.75 -3.49
N SER A 19 -4.25 -20.30 -2.67
CA SER A 19 -4.18 -21.73 -2.38
C SER A 19 -3.29 -21.98 -1.15
N ASN A 20 -3.71 -22.96 -0.35
CA ASN A 20 -3.11 -23.37 0.92
C ASN A 20 -1.78 -24.12 0.72
N SER A 21 -0.82 -23.91 1.62
CA SER A 21 0.06 -24.99 2.06
C SER A 21 0.52 -24.76 3.50
N SER A 22 0.53 -25.87 4.23
CA SER A 22 0.75 -26.03 5.65
C SER A 22 2.23 -25.91 6.01
N ASP A 23 2.56 -25.03 6.96
CA ASP A 23 3.79 -25.13 7.74
C ASP A 23 3.52 -24.86 9.21
N SER A 24 3.86 -25.86 10.02
CA SER A 24 3.73 -25.91 11.46
C SER A 24 4.75 -24.97 12.11
N ALA A 25 4.31 -23.76 12.47
CA ALA A 25 5.02 -22.87 13.38
C ALA A 25 4.26 -22.80 14.71
N ASP A 26 4.98 -23.17 15.77
CA ASP A 26 4.56 -23.22 17.16
C ASP A 26 3.90 -21.90 17.61
N SER A 27 2.57 -21.87 17.56
CA SER A 27 1.74 -20.69 17.76
C SER A 27 1.16 -20.72 19.17
N ASN A 28 1.88 -20.13 20.13
CA ASN A 28 1.29 -19.79 21.42
C ASN A 28 0.64 -18.38 21.33
N PRO A 29 -0.68 -18.25 21.12
CA PRO A 29 -1.40 -16.98 20.91
C PRO A 29 -1.33 -16.02 22.11
N SER A 30 -0.88 -16.52 23.26
CA SER A 30 -0.76 -15.78 24.52
C SER A 30 0.36 -14.74 24.52
N LYS A 31 1.50 -15.03 23.88
CA LYS A 31 2.68 -14.16 23.89
C LYS A 31 2.52 -12.94 22.97
N VAL A 32 1.96 -13.14 21.78
CA VAL A 32 1.70 -12.05 20.82
C VAL A 32 0.66 -11.08 21.38
N THR A 33 -0.38 -11.60 22.04
CA THR A 33 -1.41 -10.79 22.69
C THR A 33 -0.85 -9.94 23.84
N LEU A 34 0.11 -10.45 24.62
CA LEU A 34 0.74 -9.73 25.72
C LEU A 34 1.63 -8.58 25.24
N ILE A 35 2.43 -8.78 24.18
CA ILE A 35 3.23 -7.71 23.57
C ILE A 35 2.32 -6.61 23.01
N LEU A 36 1.23 -6.98 22.34
CA LEU A 36 0.26 -6.02 21.84
C LEU A 36 -0.40 -5.21 22.96
N LYS A 37 -0.73 -5.83 24.10
CA LYS A 37 -1.28 -5.11 25.28
C LYS A 37 -0.27 -4.12 25.89
N SER A 38 1.02 -4.45 25.94
CA SER A 38 2.05 -3.56 26.49
C SER A 38 2.30 -2.31 25.62
N VAL A 39 2.04 -2.40 24.31
CA VAL A 39 2.27 -1.30 23.36
C VAL A 39 1.07 -0.34 23.27
N HIS A 40 -0.11 -0.71 23.77
CA HIS A 40 -1.32 0.13 23.78
C HIS A 40 -1.22 1.40 24.66
N GLY A 41 -0.20 1.51 25.51
CA GLY A 41 -0.05 2.63 26.46
C GLY A 41 0.83 3.79 26.00
N VAL A 42 1.55 3.66 24.88
CA VAL A 42 2.51 4.70 24.46
C VAL A 42 1.81 5.71 23.54
N PRO A 43 1.67 6.98 23.95
CA PRO A 43 0.97 8.00 23.17
C PRO A 43 1.66 8.25 21.84
N LEU A 44 0.87 8.47 20.79
CA LEU A 44 1.40 8.87 19.49
C LEU A 44 1.98 10.28 19.58
N LYS A 45 3.13 10.50 18.94
CA LYS A 45 3.66 11.86 18.74
C LYS A 45 2.67 12.65 17.88
N PRO A 46 2.45 13.95 18.15
CA PRO A 46 1.67 14.81 17.26
C PRO A 46 2.23 14.77 15.83
N GLY A 47 1.39 14.53 14.84
CA GLY A 47 1.82 14.46 13.44
C GLY A 47 0.81 13.79 12.53
N LEU A 48 1.07 13.88 11.22
CA LEU A 48 0.35 13.14 10.21
C LEU A 48 1.05 11.79 10.00
N TYR A 49 0.38 10.69 10.29
CA TYR A 49 0.87 9.36 9.98
C TYR A 49 0.44 8.97 8.56
N LEU A 50 1.34 8.37 7.78
CA LEU A 50 0.99 7.77 6.48
C LEU A 50 1.02 6.25 6.65
N VAL A 51 -0.12 5.58 6.46
CA VAL A 51 -0.23 4.14 6.66
C VAL A 51 -0.62 3.47 5.36
N GLY A 52 0.23 2.53 4.91
CA GLY A 52 -0.12 1.60 3.84
C GLY A 52 -1.18 0.60 4.32
N THR A 53 -2.31 0.55 3.62
CA THR A 53 -3.32 -0.51 3.79
C THR A 53 -2.88 -1.76 3.01
N PRO A 54 -3.33 -2.96 3.42
CA PRO A 54 -3.13 -4.14 2.61
C PRO A 54 -3.69 -4.03 1.19
N ILE A 55 -3.05 -4.73 0.25
CA ILE A 55 -3.33 -4.69 -1.20
C ILE A 55 -4.18 -5.88 -1.69
N GLY A 56 -4.73 -6.68 -0.78
CA GLY A 56 -5.58 -7.83 -1.14
C GLY A 56 -5.83 -8.78 0.02
N ASN A 57 -4.78 -9.11 0.78
CA ASN A 57 -4.89 -9.94 1.97
C ASN A 57 -4.87 -9.07 3.24
N LEU A 58 -5.89 -9.18 4.09
CA LEU A 58 -5.99 -8.38 5.31
C LEU A 58 -4.82 -8.64 6.28
N GLU A 59 -4.22 -9.83 6.24
CA GLU A 59 -3.13 -10.25 7.12
C GLU A 59 -1.79 -9.57 6.82
N ASP A 60 -1.65 -8.92 5.65
CA ASP A 60 -0.40 -8.23 5.27
C ASP A 60 -0.19 -6.93 6.09
N ILE A 61 -1.18 -6.51 6.91
CA ILE A 61 -1.02 -5.34 7.76
C ILE A 61 -0.04 -5.63 8.91
N THR A 62 0.90 -4.73 9.14
CA THR A 62 1.84 -4.87 10.27
C THR A 62 1.23 -4.36 11.58
N ILE A 63 1.88 -4.70 12.70
CA ILE A 63 1.43 -4.32 14.05
C ILE A 63 1.45 -2.78 14.25
N ARG A 64 2.39 -2.08 13.62
CA ARG A 64 2.58 -0.63 13.79
C ARG A 64 1.41 0.19 13.21
N PRO A 65 0.95 -0.03 11.96
CA PRO A 65 -0.32 0.45 11.43
C PRO A 65 -1.52 0.22 12.35
N LEU A 66 -1.73 -1.01 12.84
CA LEU A 66 -2.87 -1.34 13.70
C LEU A 66 -2.88 -0.51 14.99
N ARG A 67 -1.71 -0.36 15.63
CA ARG A 67 -1.54 0.53 16.78
C ARG A 67 -1.85 1.98 16.41
N VAL A 68 -1.29 2.49 15.32
CA VAL A 68 -1.50 3.88 14.89
C VAL A 68 -2.98 4.14 14.61
N LEU A 69 -3.66 3.25 13.90
CA LEU A 69 -5.09 3.36 13.59
C LEU A 69 -5.97 3.38 14.84
N ARG A 70 -5.64 2.55 15.85
CA ARG A 70 -6.37 2.49 17.12
C ARG A 70 -6.13 3.70 18.03
N SER A 71 -4.94 4.30 17.95
CA SER A 71 -4.54 5.42 18.82
C SER A 71 -4.71 6.79 18.18
N ALA A 72 -4.94 6.87 16.86
CA ALA A 72 -5.20 8.12 16.16
C ALA A 72 -6.53 8.73 16.63
N ASP A 73 -6.62 10.06 16.58
CA ASP A 73 -7.84 10.78 16.93
C ASP A 73 -8.84 10.78 15.79
N VAL A 74 -8.35 10.74 14.54
CA VAL A 74 -9.14 10.62 13.32
C VAL A 74 -8.36 9.89 12.23
N ILE A 75 -9.07 9.07 11.46
CA ILE A 75 -8.55 8.39 10.27
C ILE A 75 -9.08 9.12 9.05
N LEU A 76 -8.19 9.55 8.17
CA LEU A 76 -8.54 10.08 6.86
C LEU A 76 -8.29 9.01 5.81
N SER A 77 -9.30 8.78 4.97
CA SER A 77 -9.20 7.84 3.85
C SER A 77 -9.69 8.50 2.58
N GLU A 78 -8.99 8.26 1.47
CA GLU A 78 -9.48 8.62 0.14
C GLU A 78 -10.82 7.91 -0.14
N ASP A 79 -10.85 6.60 0.09
CA ASP A 79 -12.03 5.76 -0.08
C ASP A 79 -12.50 5.22 1.28
N MET A 80 -13.68 5.65 1.72
CA MET A 80 -14.25 5.21 3.00
C MET A 80 -14.87 3.80 2.93
N ARG A 81 -15.20 3.28 1.73
CA ARG A 81 -15.83 1.97 1.57
C ARG A 81 -14.82 0.85 1.84
N HIS A 82 -13.62 0.99 1.29
CA HIS A 82 -12.54 0.02 1.49
C HIS A 82 -11.97 0.10 2.91
N SER A 83 -11.65 1.31 3.37
CA SER A 83 -11.13 1.52 4.73
C SER A 83 -12.16 1.14 5.79
N GLY A 84 -13.46 1.37 5.56
CA GLY A 84 -14.52 0.92 6.47
C GLY A 84 -14.50 -0.58 6.73
N LYS A 85 -14.32 -1.41 5.68
CA LYS A 85 -14.22 -2.88 5.83
C LYS A 85 -12.99 -3.29 6.64
N LEU A 86 -11.85 -2.64 6.41
CA LEU A 86 -10.61 -2.88 7.16
C LEU A 86 -10.79 -2.56 8.65
N LEU A 87 -11.37 -1.40 8.97
CA LEU A 87 -11.60 -0.98 10.36
C LEU A 87 -12.61 -1.89 11.07
N GLN A 88 -13.66 -2.32 10.37
CA GLN A 88 -14.62 -3.29 10.90
C GLN A 88 -13.96 -4.63 11.21
N TYR A 89 -13.16 -5.17 10.28
CA TYR A 89 -12.45 -6.43 10.45
C TYR A 89 -11.53 -6.41 11.69
N TYR A 90 -10.80 -5.31 11.91
CA TYR A 90 -9.89 -5.16 13.04
C TYR A 90 -10.53 -4.57 14.31
N ASN A 91 -11.85 -4.37 14.30
CA ASN A 91 -12.65 -3.79 15.38
C ASN A 91 -12.10 -2.43 15.87
N ILE A 92 -11.75 -1.55 14.92
CA ILE A 92 -11.20 -0.22 15.18
C ILE A 92 -12.35 0.80 15.18
N LYS A 93 -12.50 1.52 16.30
CA LYS A 93 -13.61 2.46 16.54
C LYS A 93 -13.28 3.92 16.23
N THR A 94 -12.05 4.20 15.82
CA THR A 94 -11.57 5.53 15.50
C THR A 94 -12.44 6.17 14.41
N PRO A 95 -12.84 7.44 14.53
CA PRO A 95 -13.68 8.08 13.54
C PRO A 95 -12.99 8.16 12.17
N LEU A 96 -13.74 7.85 11.12
CA LEU A 96 -13.29 7.85 9.73
C LEU A 96 -13.86 9.07 9.01
N ALA A 97 -13.01 9.81 8.29
CA ALA A 97 -13.40 10.93 7.45
C ALA A 97 -12.80 10.80 6.04
N SER A 98 -13.52 11.30 5.03
CA SER A 98 -12.99 11.43 3.66
C SER A 98 -12.44 12.82 3.46
N VAL A 99 -11.14 12.93 3.16
CA VAL A 99 -10.49 14.22 2.92
C VAL A 99 -9.28 14.04 1.99
N ILE A 100 -9.13 14.96 1.03
CA ILE A 100 -7.85 15.28 0.36
C ILE A 100 -7.27 16.48 1.10
N LEU A 101 -6.29 16.25 1.97
CA LEU A 101 -5.72 17.32 2.79
C LEU A 101 -4.44 17.88 2.14
N VAL A 102 -4.28 19.19 2.26
CA VAL A 102 -3.01 19.87 1.99
C VAL A 102 -2.17 19.81 3.27
N TRP A 103 -1.07 19.05 3.24
CA TRP A 103 -0.29 18.63 4.42
C TRP A 103 0.65 19.70 5.01
N ASN A 104 0.59 20.94 4.53
CA ASN A 104 1.63 21.97 4.71
C ASN A 104 1.87 22.44 6.17
N ARG A 105 1.19 21.85 7.16
CA ARG A 105 1.22 22.25 8.57
C ARG A 105 1.56 21.11 9.55
N TYR A 106 1.75 19.88 9.08
CA TYR A 106 1.95 18.72 9.95
C TYR A 106 3.27 18.01 9.71
N THR A 107 3.91 17.52 10.78
CA THR A 107 5.03 16.59 10.68
C THR A 107 4.55 15.26 10.11
N ILE A 108 5.11 14.82 8.99
CA ILE A 108 4.72 13.58 8.32
C ILE A 108 5.56 12.41 8.87
N ILE A 109 4.89 11.34 9.28
CA ILE A 109 5.48 10.13 9.85
C ILE A 109 5.07 8.93 8.99
N PRO A 110 5.90 8.49 8.04
CA PRO A 110 5.59 7.33 7.21
C PRO A 110 5.68 6.03 8.02
N ILE A 111 4.68 5.17 7.85
CA ILE A 111 4.62 3.82 8.41
C ILE A 111 4.85 2.83 7.27
N PRO A 112 5.92 2.02 7.31
CA PRO A 112 6.15 1.01 6.29
C PRO A 112 4.99 0.02 6.30
N GLY A 113 4.65 -0.46 5.11
CA GLY A 113 3.54 -1.37 4.90
C GLY A 113 3.65 -2.05 3.53
N PRO A 114 2.63 -2.86 3.19
CA PRO A 114 2.59 -3.60 1.93
C PRO A 114 2.72 -2.68 0.72
N SER A 115 3.51 -3.11 -0.27
CA SER A 115 3.71 -2.40 -1.53
C SER A 115 3.69 -3.39 -2.68
N ALA A 116 2.65 -3.31 -3.51
CA ALA A 116 2.47 -4.19 -4.67
C ALA A 116 3.70 -4.17 -5.59
N LEU A 117 4.31 -2.99 -5.75
CA LEU A 117 5.52 -2.77 -6.53
C LEU A 117 6.68 -3.61 -6.01
N VAL A 118 7.02 -3.46 -4.72
CA VAL A 118 8.20 -4.11 -4.13
C VAL A 118 7.99 -5.62 -4.04
N THR A 119 6.77 -6.05 -3.71
CA THR A 119 6.41 -7.47 -3.71
C THR A 119 6.60 -8.09 -5.10
N ALA A 120 6.06 -7.48 -6.15
CA ALA A 120 6.21 -7.97 -7.51
C ALA A 120 7.68 -7.98 -7.97
N LEU A 121 8.42 -6.90 -7.70
CA LEU A 121 9.84 -6.81 -8.06
C LEU A 121 10.68 -7.89 -7.37
N SER A 122 10.44 -8.14 -6.08
CA SER A 122 11.20 -9.16 -5.32
C SER A 122 11.01 -10.58 -5.85
N ALA A 123 9.89 -10.86 -6.51
CA ALA A 123 9.54 -12.18 -7.02
C ALA A 123 9.70 -12.30 -8.55
N SER A 124 10.05 -11.23 -9.27
CA SER A 124 10.08 -11.23 -10.73
C SER A 124 11.32 -11.90 -11.34
N GLY A 125 12.40 -12.04 -10.55
CA GLY A 125 13.70 -12.48 -11.06
C GLY A 125 14.44 -11.43 -11.90
N LEU A 126 13.93 -10.20 -11.99
CA LEU A 126 14.58 -9.08 -12.67
C LEU A 126 15.66 -8.44 -11.78
N THR A 127 16.55 -7.66 -12.39
CA THR A 127 17.59 -6.94 -11.64
C THR A 127 16.95 -5.91 -10.71
N THR A 128 17.43 -5.88 -9.47
CA THR A 128 16.91 -5.01 -8.41
C THR A 128 17.89 -3.92 -7.98
N ASP A 129 19.04 -3.81 -8.65
CA ASP A 129 20.07 -2.80 -8.38
C ASP A 129 19.54 -1.39 -8.69
N GLU A 130 18.85 -1.25 -9.82
CA GLU A 130 18.16 -0.03 -10.23
C GLU A 130 16.82 -0.38 -10.89
N PHE A 131 15.76 0.35 -10.51
CA PHE A 131 14.45 0.22 -11.13
C PHE A 131 13.75 1.57 -11.25
N SER A 132 12.86 1.66 -12.23
CA SER A 132 12.05 2.83 -12.55
C SER A 132 10.57 2.49 -12.36
N PHE A 133 9.92 3.19 -11.42
CA PHE A 133 8.48 3.08 -11.24
C PHE A 133 7.75 4.06 -12.15
N VAL A 134 7.13 3.55 -13.21
CA VAL A 134 6.38 4.35 -14.19
C VAL A 134 4.94 4.59 -13.73
N GLY A 135 4.36 3.64 -12.99
CA GLY A 135 2.96 3.70 -12.60
C GLY A 135 2.02 3.41 -13.77
N PHE A 136 0.89 4.12 -13.84
CA PHE A 136 -0.10 3.94 -14.92
C PHE A 136 0.29 4.71 -16.17
N LEU A 137 0.22 4.04 -17.32
CA LEU A 137 0.51 4.65 -18.61
C LEU A 137 -0.53 5.70 -19.03
N PRO A 138 -0.14 6.70 -19.85
CA PRO A 138 -1.06 7.66 -20.43
C PRO A 138 -2.23 6.98 -21.18
N LYS A 139 -3.40 7.62 -21.10
CA LYS A 139 -4.62 7.11 -21.77
C LYS A 139 -4.52 7.22 -23.30
N HIS A 140 -3.89 8.28 -23.79
CA HIS A 140 -3.74 8.56 -25.22
C HIS A 140 -2.64 7.71 -25.83
N ALA A 141 -2.91 7.11 -27.00
CA ALA A 141 -2.00 6.17 -27.65
C ALA A 141 -0.63 6.78 -27.96
N GLY A 142 -0.58 7.99 -28.55
CA GLY A 142 0.69 8.66 -28.88
C GLY A 142 1.60 8.85 -27.67
N SER A 143 1.10 9.48 -26.60
CA SER A 143 1.87 9.68 -25.36
C SER A 143 2.22 8.37 -24.64
N ARG A 144 1.38 7.33 -24.80
CA ARG A 144 1.68 6.01 -24.24
C ARG A 144 2.85 5.34 -24.97
N SER A 145 2.82 5.31 -26.30
CA SER A 145 3.90 4.77 -27.12
C SER A 145 5.21 5.54 -26.86
N GLU A 146 5.14 6.88 -26.78
CA GLU A 146 6.29 7.71 -26.40
C GLU A 146 6.86 7.30 -25.03
N ARG A 147 5.99 7.17 -24.01
CA ARG A 147 6.43 6.79 -22.66
C ARG A 147 7.02 5.38 -22.60
N LEU A 148 6.52 4.46 -23.41
CA LEU A 148 7.04 3.09 -23.55
C LEU A 148 8.41 3.07 -24.23
N MET A 149 8.60 3.83 -25.30
CA MET A 149 9.92 3.96 -25.95
C MET A 149 10.96 4.54 -24.98
N VAL A 150 10.59 5.58 -24.22
CA VAL A 150 11.47 6.14 -23.18
C VAL A 150 11.81 5.09 -22.12
N ALA A 151 10.86 4.22 -21.75
CA ALA A 151 11.10 3.16 -20.78
C ALA A 151 12.00 2.04 -21.34
N ALA A 152 11.82 1.66 -22.61
CA ALA A 152 12.61 0.62 -23.27
C ALA A 152 14.07 1.01 -23.47
N ASN A 153 14.35 2.30 -23.66
CA ASN A 153 15.72 2.82 -23.73
C ASN A 153 16.42 2.87 -22.36
N GLY A 154 15.71 2.62 -21.26
CA GLY A 154 16.27 2.60 -19.92
C GLY A 154 16.95 1.27 -19.59
N SER A 155 18.13 1.33 -18.96
CA SER A 155 18.88 0.15 -18.51
C SER A 155 18.34 -0.48 -17.22
N ALA A 156 17.50 0.24 -16.48
CA ALA A 156 16.91 -0.20 -15.22
C ALA A 156 15.61 -0.99 -15.43
N THR A 157 15.25 -1.85 -14.47
CA THR A 157 13.97 -2.58 -14.50
C THR A 157 12.79 -1.60 -14.52
N GLN A 158 11.91 -1.72 -15.52
CA GLN A 158 10.75 -0.84 -15.67
C GLN A 158 9.50 -1.48 -15.06
N ILE A 159 8.82 -0.76 -14.17
CA ILE A 159 7.63 -1.28 -13.46
C ILE A 159 6.40 -0.43 -13.80
N PHE A 160 5.37 -1.09 -14.31
CA PHE A 160 4.11 -0.49 -14.74
C PHE A 160 2.93 -1.02 -13.93
N PHE A 161 1.92 -0.19 -13.73
CA PHE A 161 0.60 -0.63 -13.31
C PHE A 161 -0.35 -0.62 -14.50
N VAL A 162 -1.05 -1.74 -14.68
CA VAL A 162 -1.93 -1.98 -15.83
C VAL A 162 -3.32 -2.38 -15.33
N PRO A 163 -4.39 -1.67 -15.71
CA PRO A 163 -5.75 -2.08 -15.40
C PRO A 163 -6.06 -3.46 -16.02
N PRO A 164 -6.84 -4.34 -15.35
CA PRO A 164 -7.07 -5.71 -15.81
C PRO A 164 -7.59 -5.80 -17.26
N HIS A 165 -8.54 -4.95 -17.62
CA HIS A 165 -9.15 -4.91 -18.96
C HIS A 165 -8.23 -4.35 -20.06
N LYS A 166 -7.04 -3.85 -19.71
CA LYS A 166 -6.04 -3.32 -20.67
C LYS A 166 -4.79 -4.17 -20.76
N LEU A 167 -4.70 -5.26 -20.00
CA LEU A 167 -3.50 -6.09 -19.95
C LEU A 167 -3.10 -6.63 -21.31
N HIS A 168 -4.07 -7.18 -22.05
CA HIS A 168 -3.83 -7.71 -23.40
C HIS A 168 -3.26 -6.63 -24.34
N GLN A 169 -3.89 -5.46 -24.39
CA GLN A 169 -3.41 -4.34 -25.20
C GLN A 169 -1.98 -3.93 -24.82
N PHE A 170 -1.70 -3.86 -23.52
CA PHE A 170 -0.37 -3.50 -23.03
C PHE A 170 0.69 -4.52 -23.45
N LEU A 171 0.40 -5.82 -23.36
CA LEU A 171 1.35 -6.87 -23.76
C LEU A 171 1.67 -6.83 -25.25
N GLU A 172 0.67 -6.61 -26.10
CA GLU A 172 0.86 -6.40 -27.55
C GLU A 172 1.77 -5.20 -27.83
N GLU A 173 1.45 -4.03 -27.26
CA GLU A 173 2.25 -2.81 -27.44
C GLU A 173 3.68 -2.97 -26.88
N ALA A 174 3.83 -3.60 -25.72
CA ALA A 174 5.13 -3.81 -25.08
C ALA A 174 6.01 -4.80 -25.86
N SER A 175 5.44 -5.87 -26.43
CA SER A 175 6.19 -6.85 -27.20
C SER A 175 6.92 -6.23 -28.39
N VAL A 176 6.30 -5.25 -29.06
CA VAL A 176 6.86 -4.56 -30.22
C VAL A 176 7.99 -3.60 -29.83
N ILE A 177 7.95 -3.04 -28.62
CA ILE A 177 8.86 -1.97 -28.18
C ILE A 177 10.05 -2.51 -27.38
N PHE A 178 9.85 -3.56 -26.57
CA PHE A 178 10.87 -4.13 -25.66
C PHE A 178 11.60 -5.35 -26.26
N THR A 179 11.76 -5.38 -27.59
CA THR A 179 12.57 -6.39 -28.29
C THR A 179 14.03 -5.96 -28.36
#